data_AF-A0A1G6NWR5-F1
#
_entry.id   AF-A0A1G6NWR5-F1
#
_cell.length_a   1.000
_cell.length_b   1.000
_cell.length_c   1.000
_cell.angle_alpha   90.00
_cell.angle_beta   90.00
_cell.angle_gamma   90.00
#
_symmetry.space_group_name_H-M   'P 1'
#
loop_
_entity.id
_entity.type
_entity.pdbx_description
1 polymer ?
#
loop_
_entity_poly.entity_id
_entity_poly.type
_entity_poly.pdbx_seq_one_letter_code
_entity_poly.pdbx_strand_id
1 'polypeptide(L)'
;MGTLVIATSNLGKLDEFKEMFKELPVELKCLADYPPLPSPNENGRTFAANAKTKATYYAKHLNEFCLADDSGLEVKALGGEPGVRSARFAGDEATDKENNDLLLQQMKFQITRTCRFRCALAVANPTGRIVAETDGSCEGMLLHEPLGENGFGYDPLFWSTELHKGLGEATAEEKNKISHRGKAVRKLIAMWKKAANNKNGKRQEKQGRKYSNEQQVNGKAEQENGASKPEREARPDTKPEVKPESKPEPETN
;
A
#
# COMPACT_ATOMS: atom_id res chain seq x y z
N MET A 1 -6.06 0.91 14.83
CA MET A 1 -5.87 0.23 13.53
C MET A 1 -6.01 1.27 12.42
N GLY A 2 -5.34 1.11 11.29
CA GLY A 2 -5.55 2.00 10.14
C GLY A 2 -6.74 1.53 9.32
N THR A 3 -7.45 2.45 8.68
CA THR A 3 -8.51 2.16 7.70
C THR A 3 -7.92 2.17 6.30
N LEU A 4 -8.38 1.23 5.45
CA LEU A 4 -8.05 1.19 4.03
C LEU A 4 -9.36 1.11 3.24
N VAL A 5 -9.62 2.12 2.42
CA VAL A 5 -10.79 2.15 1.55
C VAL A 5 -10.47 1.43 0.24
N ILE A 6 -11.31 0.48 -0.15
CA ILE A 6 -11.28 -0.15 -1.46
C ILE A 6 -12.10 0.70 -2.43
N ALA A 7 -11.41 1.35 -3.36
CA ALA A 7 -11.97 2.28 -4.34
C ALA A 7 -12.63 1.54 -5.53
N THR A 8 -13.65 0.74 -5.24
CA THR A 8 -14.46 0.03 -6.25
C THR A 8 -15.92 -0.01 -5.83
N SER A 9 -16.81 0.09 -6.82
CA SER A 9 -18.24 -0.19 -6.69
C SER A 9 -18.62 -1.61 -7.14
N ASN A 10 -17.69 -2.34 -7.76
CA ASN A 10 -17.91 -3.72 -8.19
C ASN A 10 -17.92 -4.66 -6.97
N LEU A 11 -19.06 -5.28 -6.71
CA LEU A 11 -19.29 -6.18 -5.57
C LEU A 11 -18.40 -7.43 -5.62
N GLY A 12 -18.26 -8.06 -6.80
CA GLY A 12 -17.39 -9.23 -6.97
C GLY A 12 -15.93 -8.93 -6.63
N LYS A 13 -15.43 -7.73 -6.99
CA LYS A 13 -14.09 -7.29 -6.55
C LYS A 13 -14.03 -7.09 -5.04
N LEU A 14 -15.04 -6.50 -4.42
CA LEU A 14 -15.07 -6.27 -2.97
C LEU A 14 -14.99 -7.59 -2.20
N ASP A 15 -15.74 -8.60 -2.62
CA ASP A 15 -15.75 -9.90 -1.96
C ASP A 15 -14.39 -10.59 -2.06
N GLU A 16 -13.76 -10.53 -3.24
CA GLU A 16 -12.38 -10.99 -3.42
C GLU A 16 -11.39 -10.26 -2.48
N PHE A 17 -11.47 -8.91 -2.38
CA PHE A 17 -10.61 -8.14 -1.50
C PHE A 17 -10.82 -8.45 -0.01
N LYS A 18 -12.07 -8.56 0.43
CA LYS A 18 -12.39 -8.91 1.83
C LYS A 18 -11.75 -10.24 2.22
N GLU A 19 -11.89 -11.24 1.37
CA GLU A 19 -11.31 -12.56 1.61
C GLU A 19 -9.78 -12.52 1.68
N MET A 20 -9.13 -11.79 0.76
CA MET A 20 -7.67 -11.72 0.71
C MET A 20 -7.03 -10.91 1.86
N PHE A 21 -7.76 -9.97 2.45
CA PHE A 21 -7.26 -9.09 3.51
C PHE A 21 -7.68 -9.53 4.92
N LYS A 22 -8.47 -10.61 5.06
CA LYS A 22 -9.06 -11.05 6.34
C LYS A 22 -8.07 -11.25 7.48
N GLU A 23 -6.83 -11.62 7.18
CA GLU A 23 -5.78 -11.89 8.18
C GLU A 23 -4.96 -10.65 8.56
N LEU A 24 -5.24 -9.50 7.95
CA LEU A 24 -4.46 -8.30 8.17
C LEU A 24 -5.12 -7.38 9.20
N PRO A 25 -4.34 -6.72 10.07
CA PRO A 25 -4.88 -5.82 11.10
C PRO A 25 -5.23 -4.43 10.50
N VAL A 26 -6.07 -4.42 9.46
CA VAL A 26 -6.59 -3.22 8.79
C VAL A 26 -8.11 -3.31 8.73
N GLU A 27 -8.76 -2.19 9.00
CA GLU A 27 -10.20 -2.07 8.75
C GLU A 27 -10.43 -1.79 7.27
N LEU A 28 -11.12 -2.69 6.58
CA LEU A 28 -11.53 -2.45 5.20
C LEU A 28 -12.86 -1.71 5.15
N LYS A 29 -12.88 -0.60 4.42
CA LYS A 29 -14.10 0.08 3.99
C LYS A 29 -14.19 0.06 2.47
N CYS A 30 -15.36 0.34 1.93
CA CYS A 30 -15.61 0.51 0.51
C CYS A 30 -16.26 1.87 0.25
N LEU A 31 -16.44 2.22 -1.03
CA LEU A 31 -17.06 3.50 -1.39
C LEU A 31 -18.50 3.65 -0.88
N ALA A 32 -19.22 2.54 -0.66
CA ALA A 32 -20.59 2.55 -0.14
C ALA A 32 -20.67 2.92 1.35
N ASP A 33 -19.55 2.88 2.09
CA ASP A 33 -19.49 3.28 3.50
C ASP A 33 -19.40 4.81 3.68
N TYR A 34 -19.42 5.57 2.58
CA TYR A 34 -19.27 7.02 2.55
C TYR A 34 -20.40 7.66 1.73
N PRO A 35 -20.66 8.98 1.88
CA PRO A 35 -21.57 9.70 1.00
C PRO A 35 -21.19 9.50 -0.48
N PRO A 36 -22.17 9.45 -1.39
CA PRO A 36 -21.91 9.24 -2.81
C PRO A 36 -20.89 10.25 -3.36
N LEU A 37 -19.87 9.73 -4.04
CA LEU A 37 -18.85 10.51 -4.72
C LEU A 37 -18.89 10.23 -6.23
N PRO A 38 -18.70 11.24 -7.08
CA PRO A 38 -18.57 11.01 -8.51
C PRO A 38 -17.31 10.17 -8.78
N SER A 39 -17.39 9.30 -9.79
CA SER A 39 -16.24 8.54 -10.25
C SER A 39 -15.26 9.43 -11.01
N PRO A 40 -13.94 9.23 -10.85
CA PRO A 40 -12.95 9.96 -11.62
C PRO A 40 -12.98 9.54 -13.09
N ASN A 41 -12.61 10.46 -13.99
CA ASN A 41 -12.48 10.12 -15.40
C ASN A 41 -11.22 9.28 -15.66
N GLU A 42 -11.40 8.03 -16.08
CA GLU A 42 -10.35 7.05 -16.36
C GLU A 42 -9.95 7.06 -17.85
N ASN A 43 -9.16 8.07 -18.25
CA ASN A 43 -8.64 8.20 -19.62
C ASN A 43 -7.25 7.57 -19.80
N GLY A 44 -6.79 6.79 -18.84
CA GLY A 44 -5.48 6.15 -18.89
C GLY A 44 -5.44 5.07 -19.96
N ARG A 45 -4.32 5.01 -20.69
CA ARG A 45 -4.05 3.95 -21.69
C ARG A 45 -3.56 2.64 -21.06
N THR A 46 -3.39 2.60 -19.74
CA THR A 46 -2.88 1.43 -19.02
C THR A 46 -3.64 1.25 -17.70
N PHE A 47 -3.74 -0.01 -17.26
CA PHE A 47 -4.36 -0.35 -15.97
C PHE A 47 -3.71 0.41 -14.80
N ALA A 48 -2.38 0.51 -14.79
CA ALA A 48 -1.66 1.22 -13.74
C ALA A 48 -1.99 2.72 -13.68
N ALA A 49 -2.19 3.36 -14.84
CA ALA A 49 -2.56 4.78 -14.89
C ALA A 49 -3.97 5.02 -14.33
N ASN A 50 -4.93 4.16 -14.67
CA ASN A 50 -6.30 4.22 -14.15
C ASN A 50 -6.35 3.92 -12.65
N ALA A 51 -5.65 2.89 -12.18
CA ALA A 51 -5.55 2.56 -10.76
C ALA A 51 -4.99 3.73 -9.95
N LYS A 52 -3.91 4.36 -10.42
CA LYS A 52 -3.34 5.56 -9.76
C LYS A 52 -4.31 6.73 -9.71
N THR A 53 -5.01 6.98 -10.81
CA THR A 53 -6.00 8.05 -10.91
C THR A 53 -7.12 7.85 -9.89
N LYS A 54 -7.70 6.64 -9.86
CA LYS A 54 -8.70 6.24 -8.85
C LYS A 54 -8.19 6.39 -7.42
N ALA A 55 -7.04 5.78 -7.10
CA ALA A 55 -6.50 5.79 -5.75
C ALA A 55 -6.27 7.22 -5.25
N THR A 56 -5.62 8.04 -6.06
CA THR A 56 -5.34 9.46 -5.76
C THR A 56 -6.62 10.25 -5.54
N TYR A 57 -7.60 10.08 -6.44
CA TYR A 57 -8.86 10.78 -6.38
C TYR A 57 -9.62 10.45 -5.09
N TYR A 58 -9.91 9.17 -4.83
CA TYR A 58 -10.68 8.79 -3.67
C TYR A 58 -9.95 9.06 -2.35
N ALA A 59 -8.62 8.89 -2.30
CA ALA A 59 -7.85 9.18 -1.08
C ALA A 59 -7.96 10.65 -0.65
N LYS A 60 -7.92 11.58 -1.61
CA LYS A 60 -8.09 13.01 -1.33
C LYS A 60 -9.49 13.36 -0.88
N HIS A 61 -10.52 12.80 -1.52
CA HIS A 61 -11.92 13.12 -1.22
C HIS A 61 -12.37 12.52 0.12
N LEU A 62 -11.87 11.33 0.46
CA LEU A 62 -12.23 10.64 1.69
C LEU A 62 -11.29 10.98 2.86
N ASN A 63 -10.15 11.62 2.58
CA ASN A 63 -9.08 11.87 3.54
C ASN A 63 -8.58 10.58 4.23
N GLU A 64 -8.51 9.49 3.46
CA GLU A 64 -8.17 8.14 3.93
C GLU A 64 -7.13 7.50 3.00
N PHE A 65 -6.51 6.41 3.46
CA PHE A 65 -5.75 5.56 2.54
C PHE A 65 -6.72 4.83 1.60
N CYS A 66 -6.48 4.90 0.30
CA CYS A 66 -7.31 4.22 -0.70
C CYS A 66 -6.48 3.25 -1.55
N LEU A 67 -6.96 2.02 -1.64
CA LEU A 67 -6.52 1.01 -2.60
C LEU A 67 -7.46 1.04 -3.79
N ALA A 68 -6.94 1.30 -4.99
CA ALA A 68 -7.70 1.16 -6.22
C ALA A 68 -7.16 0.01 -7.08
N ASP A 69 -8.08 -0.61 -7.81
CA ASP A 69 -7.86 -1.69 -8.78
C ASP A 69 -8.28 -1.21 -10.16
N ASP A 70 -7.43 -1.43 -11.16
CA ASP A 70 -7.86 -1.46 -12.55
C ASP A 70 -7.47 -2.80 -13.16
N SER A 71 -8.44 -3.46 -13.79
CA SER A 71 -8.29 -4.83 -14.24
C SER A 71 -9.07 -5.08 -15.53
N GLY A 72 -8.58 -6.01 -16.33
CA GLY A 72 -9.24 -6.36 -17.58
C GLY A 72 -8.66 -7.60 -18.24
N LEU A 73 -9.32 -8.03 -19.30
CA LEU A 73 -8.90 -9.11 -20.17
C LEU A 73 -8.13 -8.53 -21.36
N GLU A 74 -6.98 -9.10 -21.66
CA GLU A 74 -6.22 -8.81 -22.89
C GLU A 74 -6.22 -10.07 -23.76
N VAL A 75 -6.76 -9.97 -24.98
CA VAL A 75 -6.81 -11.09 -25.94
C VAL A 75 -5.79 -10.87 -27.05
N LYS A 76 -4.87 -11.82 -27.23
CA LYS A 76 -3.73 -11.67 -28.15
C LYS A 76 -4.16 -11.45 -29.59
N ALA A 77 -5.16 -12.19 -30.07
CA ALA A 77 -5.66 -12.07 -31.44
C ALA A 77 -6.36 -10.72 -31.72
N LEU A 78 -6.83 -10.03 -30.68
CA LEU A 78 -7.47 -8.72 -30.78
C LEU A 78 -6.50 -7.58 -30.43
N GLY A 79 -5.19 -7.80 -30.53
CA GLY A 79 -4.20 -6.77 -30.23
C GLY A 79 -4.19 -6.33 -28.76
N GLY A 80 -4.74 -7.13 -27.84
CA GLY A 80 -4.86 -6.81 -26.42
C GLY A 80 -6.22 -6.25 -26.00
N GLU A 81 -7.18 -6.09 -26.92
CA GLU A 81 -8.56 -5.78 -26.54
C GLU A 81 -9.23 -6.96 -25.83
N PRO A 82 -10.21 -6.73 -24.92
CA PRO A 82 -10.80 -5.43 -24.52
C PRO A 82 -9.89 -4.48 -23.74
N GLY A 83 -8.86 -4.98 -23.06
CA GLY A 83 -7.87 -4.19 -22.32
C GLY A 83 -8.50 -3.31 -21.24
N VAL A 84 -8.09 -2.05 -21.15
CA VAL A 84 -8.62 -1.06 -20.18
C VAL A 84 -10.12 -0.78 -20.35
N ARG A 85 -10.71 -1.16 -21.49
CA ARG A 85 -12.15 -1.03 -21.74
C ARG A 85 -12.95 -2.27 -21.35
N SER A 86 -12.37 -3.24 -20.66
CA SER A 86 -13.01 -4.52 -20.32
C SER A 86 -14.41 -4.40 -19.69
N ALA A 87 -14.63 -3.45 -18.78
CA ALA A 87 -15.96 -3.28 -18.17
C ALA A 87 -16.99 -2.67 -19.13
N ARG A 88 -16.54 -2.00 -20.20
CA ARG A 88 -17.34 -1.22 -21.15
C ARG A 88 -17.01 -1.57 -22.59
N PHE A 89 -16.80 -2.86 -22.84
CA PHE A 89 -16.33 -3.35 -24.13
C PHE A 89 -17.43 -3.25 -25.18
N ALA A 90 -18.66 -3.61 -24.81
CA ALA A 90 -19.84 -3.49 -25.66
C ALA A 90 -20.55 -2.13 -25.56
N GLY A 91 -20.05 -1.21 -24.73
CA GLY A 91 -20.65 0.11 -24.50
C GLY A 91 -20.45 0.57 -23.05
N ASP A 92 -20.71 1.85 -22.76
CA ASP A 92 -20.47 2.43 -21.42
C ASP A 92 -21.37 1.81 -20.32
N GLU A 93 -22.54 1.31 -20.70
CA GLU A 93 -23.51 0.64 -19.80
C GLU A 93 -23.58 -0.88 -20.02
N ALA A 94 -22.55 -1.47 -20.62
CA ALA A 94 -22.56 -2.88 -20.99
C ALA A 94 -22.58 -3.81 -19.77
N THR A 95 -23.44 -4.82 -19.82
CA THR A 95 -23.44 -5.94 -18.88
C THR A 95 -22.31 -6.92 -19.19
N ASP A 96 -21.97 -7.77 -18.22
CA ASP A 96 -21.01 -8.88 -18.41
C ASP A 96 -21.41 -9.78 -19.59
N LYS A 97 -22.72 -10.03 -19.77
CA LYS A 97 -23.22 -10.84 -20.88
C LYS A 97 -22.97 -10.17 -22.23
N GLU A 98 -23.29 -8.88 -22.38
CA GLU A 98 -23.09 -8.15 -23.64
C GLU A 98 -21.59 -8.05 -23.99
N ASN A 99 -20.76 -7.82 -22.98
CA ASN A 99 -19.30 -7.85 -23.12
C ASN A 99 -18.80 -9.23 -23.60
N ASN A 100 -19.32 -10.32 -23.04
CA ASN A 100 -18.99 -11.69 -23.43
C ASN A 100 -19.47 -12.04 -24.85
N ASP A 101 -20.71 -11.67 -25.19
CA ASP A 101 -21.30 -11.92 -26.51
C ASP A 101 -20.48 -11.21 -27.62
N LEU A 102 -20.14 -9.94 -27.41
CA LEU A 102 -19.30 -9.19 -28.36
C LEU A 102 -17.90 -9.80 -28.50
N LEU A 103 -17.30 -10.23 -27.39
CA LEU A 103 -15.99 -10.87 -27.41
C LEU A 103 -16.02 -12.17 -28.22
N LEU A 104 -17.02 -13.03 -27.99
CA LEU A 104 -17.19 -14.27 -28.75
C LEU A 104 -17.43 -14.00 -30.23
N GLN A 105 -18.23 -12.98 -30.56
CA GLN A 105 -18.48 -12.57 -31.95
C GLN A 105 -17.17 -12.17 -32.65
N GLN A 106 -16.34 -11.33 -32.03
CA GLN A 106 -15.05 -10.91 -32.60
C GLN A 106 -14.06 -12.08 -32.71
N MET A 107 -14.19 -13.07 -31.83
CA MET A 107 -13.32 -14.24 -31.77
C MET A 107 -13.79 -15.42 -32.63
N LYS A 108 -14.90 -15.28 -33.39
CA LYS A 108 -15.52 -16.36 -34.18
C LYS A 108 -14.57 -17.02 -35.17
N PHE A 109 -13.71 -16.23 -35.83
CA PHE A 109 -12.77 -16.72 -36.85
C PHE A 109 -11.30 -16.66 -36.39
N GLN A 110 -11.07 -16.41 -35.11
CA GLN A 110 -9.73 -16.29 -34.55
C GLN A 110 -9.23 -17.67 -34.09
N ILE A 111 -8.12 -18.11 -34.68
CA ILE A 111 -7.45 -19.36 -34.31
C ILE A 111 -6.67 -19.19 -32.99
N THR A 112 -5.97 -18.06 -32.83
CA THR A 112 -5.22 -17.77 -31.62
C THR A 112 -6.18 -17.32 -30.52
N ARG A 113 -6.31 -18.11 -29.45
CA ARG A 113 -7.20 -17.79 -28.32
C ARG A 113 -6.47 -17.45 -27.03
N THR A 114 -5.14 -17.29 -27.08
CA THR A 114 -4.36 -16.87 -25.92
C THR A 114 -4.87 -15.54 -25.39
N CYS A 115 -5.18 -15.50 -24.12
CA CYS A 115 -5.62 -14.31 -23.42
C CYS A 115 -5.02 -14.29 -22.01
N ARG A 116 -5.11 -13.14 -21.35
CA ARG A 116 -4.72 -13.02 -19.96
C ARG A 116 -5.56 -12.00 -19.25
N PHE A 117 -5.86 -12.26 -18.00
CA PHE A 117 -6.31 -11.20 -17.11
C PHE A 117 -5.14 -10.41 -16.57
N ARG A 118 -5.33 -9.10 -16.40
CA ARG A 118 -4.39 -8.17 -15.78
C ARG A 118 -5.08 -7.44 -14.64
N CYS A 119 -4.35 -7.23 -13.55
CA CYS A 119 -4.73 -6.34 -12.45
C CYS A 119 -3.54 -5.41 -12.17
N ALA A 120 -3.82 -4.12 -12.05
CA ALA A 120 -2.91 -3.15 -11.45
C ALA A 120 -3.57 -2.58 -10.19
N LEU A 121 -2.80 -2.54 -9.11
CA LEU A 121 -3.19 -1.97 -7.83
C LEU A 121 -2.36 -0.72 -7.55
N ALA A 122 -3.00 0.29 -7.00
CA ALA A 122 -2.34 1.48 -6.47
C ALA A 122 -2.90 1.81 -5.09
N VAL A 123 -2.02 2.13 -4.14
CA VAL A 123 -2.40 2.66 -2.83
C VAL A 123 -1.97 4.12 -2.75
N ALA A 124 -2.92 5.01 -2.48
CA ALA A 124 -2.66 6.42 -2.19
C ALA A 124 -2.90 6.73 -0.71
N ASN A 125 -2.11 7.65 -0.17
CA ASN A 125 -2.35 8.23 1.15
C ASN A 125 -3.36 9.41 1.08
N PRO A 126 -3.83 9.97 2.21
CA PRO A 126 -4.79 11.08 2.21
C PRO A 126 -4.36 12.34 1.44
N THR A 127 -3.06 12.56 1.25
CA THR A 127 -2.55 13.67 0.42
C THR A 127 -2.68 13.39 -1.10
N GLY A 128 -3.11 12.18 -1.46
CA GLY A 128 -3.16 11.67 -2.84
C GLY A 128 -1.81 11.22 -3.38
N ARG A 129 -0.79 11.05 -2.53
CA ARG A 129 0.50 10.50 -2.96
C ARG A 129 0.40 8.98 -3.04
N ILE A 130 0.85 8.41 -4.15
CA ILE A 130 1.00 6.96 -4.30
C ILE A 130 2.12 6.46 -3.38
N VAL A 131 1.79 5.48 -2.54
CA VAL A 131 2.69 4.87 -1.55
C VAL A 131 3.02 3.40 -1.85
N ALA A 132 2.23 2.74 -2.69
CA ALA A 132 2.52 1.41 -3.19
C ALA A 132 1.83 1.19 -4.55
N GLU A 133 2.48 0.41 -5.42
CA GLU A 133 1.95 -0.05 -6.70
C GLU A 133 2.33 -1.52 -6.86
N THR A 134 1.37 -2.36 -7.26
CA THR A 134 1.62 -3.76 -7.59
C THR A 134 0.76 -4.18 -8.78
N ASP A 135 1.13 -5.28 -9.41
CA ASP A 135 0.41 -5.81 -10.56
C ASP A 135 0.35 -7.34 -10.51
N GLY A 136 -0.53 -7.93 -11.31
CA GLY A 136 -0.59 -9.37 -11.50
C GLY A 136 -1.21 -9.74 -12.83
N SER A 137 -0.87 -10.94 -13.32
CA SER A 137 -1.50 -11.54 -14.48
C SER A 137 -1.91 -12.99 -14.23
N CYS A 138 -2.93 -13.42 -14.95
CA CYS A 138 -3.34 -14.82 -15.04
C CYS A 138 -3.41 -15.14 -16.52
N GLU A 139 -2.51 -16.02 -16.98
CA GLU A 139 -2.45 -16.46 -18.36
C GLU A 139 -3.51 -17.55 -18.60
N GLY A 140 -4.04 -17.59 -19.82
CA GLY A 140 -5.12 -18.51 -20.15
C GLY A 140 -5.43 -18.59 -21.64
N MET A 141 -6.52 -19.31 -21.90
CA MET A 141 -7.10 -19.47 -23.22
C MET A 141 -8.56 -19.07 -23.18
N LEU A 142 -9.00 -18.29 -24.17
CA LEU A 142 -10.39 -17.92 -24.32
C LEU A 142 -11.19 -19.14 -24.80
N LEU A 143 -12.27 -19.50 -24.10
CA LEU A 143 -13.18 -20.57 -24.48
C LEU A 143 -14.03 -20.18 -25.69
N HIS A 144 -14.61 -21.16 -26.36
CA HIS A 144 -15.50 -20.94 -27.51
C HIS A 144 -16.94 -20.62 -27.08
N GLU A 145 -17.30 -21.01 -25.87
CA GLU A 145 -18.61 -20.78 -25.26
C GLU A 145 -18.43 -20.65 -23.74
N PRO A 146 -19.38 -20.03 -23.02
CA PRO A 146 -19.36 -19.95 -21.56
C PRO A 146 -19.32 -21.33 -20.90
N LEU A 147 -18.48 -21.46 -19.87
CA LEU A 147 -18.35 -22.66 -19.06
C LEU A 147 -18.42 -22.29 -17.57
N GLY A 148 -19.48 -22.75 -16.90
CA GLY A 148 -19.78 -22.48 -15.49
C GLY A 148 -20.37 -21.08 -15.23
N GLU A 149 -20.91 -20.90 -14.02
CA GLU A 149 -21.67 -19.71 -13.61
C GLU A 149 -21.01 -18.94 -12.45
N ASN A 150 -19.89 -19.44 -11.92
CA ASN A 150 -19.16 -18.78 -10.85
C ASN A 150 -18.40 -17.54 -11.37
N GLY A 151 -18.06 -16.65 -10.45
CA GLY A 151 -17.25 -15.48 -10.77
C GLY A 151 -18.05 -14.35 -11.43
N PHE A 152 -17.39 -13.53 -12.23
CA PHE A 152 -17.99 -12.37 -12.90
C PHE A 152 -17.23 -11.97 -14.17
N GLY A 153 -17.80 -11.06 -14.96
CA GLY A 153 -17.19 -10.56 -16.19
C GLY A 153 -16.90 -11.69 -17.19
N TYR A 154 -15.64 -11.81 -17.57
CA TYR A 154 -15.18 -12.79 -18.55
C TYR A 154 -14.77 -14.14 -17.95
N ASP A 155 -14.99 -14.38 -16.65
CA ASP A 155 -14.64 -15.66 -16.00
C ASP A 155 -15.24 -16.89 -16.72
N PRO A 156 -16.52 -16.89 -17.16
CA PRO A 156 -17.09 -18.02 -17.91
C PRO A 156 -16.41 -18.30 -19.25
N LEU A 157 -15.67 -17.33 -19.81
CA LEU A 157 -14.96 -17.48 -21.08
C LEU A 157 -13.47 -17.80 -20.91
N PHE A 158 -12.98 -17.98 -19.68
CA PHE A 158 -11.54 -18.05 -19.43
C PHE A 158 -11.12 -19.42 -18.91
N TRP A 159 -10.26 -20.11 -19.66
CA TRP A 159 -9.54 -21.30 -19.19
C TRP A 159 -8.18 -20.92 -18.61
N SER A 160 -7.95 -21.22 -17.34
CA SER A 160 -6.67 -20.96 -16.68
C SER A 160 -5.66 -22.07 -16.97
N THR A 161 -4.48 -21.70 -17.48
CA THR A 161 -3.38 -22.65 -17.70
C THR A 161 -2.70 -23.08 -16.40
N GLU A 162 -2.83 -22.30 -15.33
CA GLU A 162 -2.25 -22.61 -14.01
C GLU A 162 -3.18 -23.49 -13.17
N LEU A 163 -4.51 -23.30 -13.31
CA LEU A 163 -5.51 -24.10 -12.60
C LEU A 163 -5.93 -25.35 -13.38
N HIS A 164 -5.67 -25.38 -14.69
CA HIS A 164 -6.21 -26.38 -15.62
C HIS A 164 -7.74 -26.53 -15.53
N LYS A 165 -8.44 -25.39 -15.46
CA LYS A 165 -9.89 -25.30 -15.25
C LYS A 165 -10.47 -24.01 -15.83
N GLY A 166 -11.74 -24.03 -16.22
CA GLY A 166 -12.50 -22.81 -16.50
C GLY A 166 -12.71 -21.99 -15.23
N LEU A 167 -12.52 -20.68 -15.29
CA LEU A 167 -12.73 -19.83 -14.11
C LEU A 167 -14.21 -19.72 -13.73
N GLY A 168 -15.14 -19.85 -14.69
CA GLY A 168 -16.57 -19.96 -14.39
C GLY A 168 -16.97 -21.23 -13.63
N GLU A 169 -16.12 -22.27 -13.58
CA GLU A 169 -16.34 -23.47 -12.77
C GLU A 169 -15.50 -23.48 -11.48
N ALA A 170 -14.50 -22.61 -11.40
CA ALA A 170 -13.63 -22.53 -10.25
C ALA A 170 -14.40 -21.96 -9.05
N THR A 171 -14.16 -22.52 -7.88
CA THR A 171 -14.58 -21.90 -6.62
C THR A 171 -13.81 -20.59 -6.40
N ALA A 172 -14.36 -19.69 -5.59
CA ALA A 172 -13.68 -18.44 -5.24
C ALA A 172 -12.28 -18.69 -4.62
N GLU A 173 -12.14 -19.74 -3.81
CA GLU A 173 -10.87 -20.11 -3.19
C GLU A 173 -9.83 -20.58 -4.23
N GLU A 174 -10.21 -21.46 -5.15
CA GLU A 174 -9.35 -21.90 -6.26
C GLU A 174 -8.91 -20.71 -7.11
N LYS A 175 -9.86 -19.84 -7.49
CA LYS A 175 -9.59 -18.64 -8.30
C LYS A 175 -8.61 -17.71 -7.57
N ASN A 176 -8.85 -17.39 -6.30
CA ASN A 176 -8.02 -16.44 -5.55
C ASN A 176 -6.56 -16.89 -5.38
N LYS A 177 -6.31 -18.21 -5.40
CA LYS A 177 -4.94 -18.75 -5.37
C LYS A 177 -4.14 -18.34 -6.62
N ILE A 178 -4.73 -18.33 -7.79
CA ILE A 178 -4.01 -18.15 -9.07
C ILE A 178 -4.35 -16.87 -9.83
N SER A 179 -5.41 -16.15 -9.43
CA SER A 179 -5.90 -15.00 -10.17
C SER A 179 -4.91 -13.84 -10.21
N HIS A 180 -5.01 -13.05 -11.27
CA HIS A 180 -4.28 -11.80 -11.47
C HIS A 180 -4.42 -10.86 -10.26
N ARG A 181 -5.64 -10.71 -9.70
CA ARG A 181 -5.88 -9.92 -8.48
C ARG A 181 -5.25 -10.56 -7.24
N GLY A 182 -5.42 -11.87 -7.06
CA GLY A 182 -4.77 -12.62 -5.99
C GLY A 182 -3.25 -12.42 -5.96
N LYS A 183 -2.61 -12.51 -7.13
CA LYS A 183 -1.18 -12.25 -7.30
C LYS A 183 -0.80 -10.81 -6.95
N ALA A 184 -1.56 -9.82 -7.44
CA ALA A 184 -1.29 -8.41 -7.17
C ALA A 184 -1.44 -8.06 -5.67
N VAL A 185 -2.47 -8.61 -5.01
CA VAL A 185 -2.72 -8.43 -3.58
C VAL A 185 -1.65 -9.10 -2.74
N ARG A 186 -1.23 -10.33 -3.04
CA ARG A 186 -0.13 -10.99 -2.31
C ARG A 186 1.17 -10.18 -2.36
N LYS A 187 1.51 -9.61 -3.52
CA LYS A 187 2.64 -8.68 -3.64
C LYS A 187 2.47 -7.46 -2.74
N LEU A 188 1.26 -6.88 -2.70
CA LEU A 188 0.96 -5.70 -1.88
C LEU A 188 1.07 -6.01 -0.38
N ILE A 189 0.53 -7.15 0.06
CA ILE A 189 0.61 -7.61 1.44
C ILE A 189 2.08 -7.83 1.85
N ALA A 190 2.90 -8.44 0.98
CA ALA A 190 4.32 -8.62 1.24
C ALA A 190 5.05 -7.28 1.42
N MET A 191 4.76 -6.30 0.58
CA MET A 191 5.29 -4.93 0.73
C MET A 191 4.86 -4.29 2.05
N TRP A 192 3.60 -4.44 2.43
CA TRP A 192 3.09 -3.89 3.68
C TRP A 192 3.76 -4.52 4.90
N LYS A 193 3.87 -5.86 4.96
CA LYS A 193 4.58 -6.58 6.03
C LYS A 193 6.04 -6.12 6.16
N LYS A 194 6.75 -5.96 5.03
CA LYS A 194 8.13 -5.44 5.01
C LYS A 194 8.22 -4.02 5.56
N ALA A 195 7.29 -3.14 5.17
CA ALA A 195 7.25 -1.76 5.65
C ALA A 195 6.94 -1.67 7.16
N ALA A 196 6.06 -2.54 7.68
CA ALA A 196 5.74 -2.63 9.10
C ALA A 196 6.96 -3.08 9.92
N ASN A 197 7.67 -4.11 9.47
CA ASN A 197 8.88 -4.62 10.13
C ASN A 197 9.99 -3.58 10.18
N ASN A 198 10.21 -2.83 9.08
CA ASN A 198 11.21 -1.78 9.03
C ASN A 198 10.91 -0.61 9.99
N LYS A 199 9.62 -0.28 10.22
CA LYS A 199 9.23 0.73 11.21
C LYS A 199 9.50 0.25 12.64
N ASN A 200 9.22 -1.03 12.91
CA ASN A 200 9.48 -1.62 14.23
C ASN A 200 10.98 -1.68 14.55
N GLY A 201 11.82 -2.09 13.58
CA GLY A 201 13.28 -2.09 13.74
C GLY A 201 13.85 -0.70 14.02
N LYS A 202 13.45 0.32 13.24
CA LYS A 202 13.88 1.72 13.48
C LYS A 202 13.40 2.29 14.83
N ARG A 203 12.23 1.86 15.32
CA ARG A 203 11.70 2.29 16.62
C ARG A 203 12.48 1.66 17.78
N GLN A 204 12.83 0.38 17.66
CA GLN A 204 13.69 -0.32 18.62
C GLN A 204 15.12 0.23 18.63
N GLU A 205 15.72 0.51 17.48
CA GLU A 205 17.05 1.15 17.40
C GLU A 205 17.08 2.55 18.03
N LYS A 206 16.03 3.36 17.81
CA LYS A 206 15.90 4.68 18.46
C LYS A 206 15.73 4.57 19.97
N GLN A 207 14.98 3.59 20.46
CA GLN A 207 14.84 3.32 21.90
C GLN A 207 16.14 2.81 22.51
N GLY A 208 16.85 1.90 21.85
CA GLY A 208 18.15 1.41 22.28
C GLY A 208 19.20 2.52 22.38
N ARG A 209 19.32 3.38 21.35
CA ARG A 209 20.22 4.56 21.39
C ARG A 209 19.86 5.54 22.51
N LYS A 210 18.57 5.74 22.80
CA LYS A 210 18.14 6.64 23.88
C LYS A 210 18.54 6.05 25.25
N TYR A 211 18.32 4.76 25.46
CA TYR A 211 18.71 4.05 26.68
C TYR A 211 20.23 4.06 26.90
N SER A 212 21.02 3.80 25.85
CA SER A 212 22.49 3.84 25.93
C SER A 212 23.02 5.25 26.24
N ASN A 213 22.42 6.29 25.65
CA ASN A 213 22.79 7.68 25.96
C ASN A 213 22.42 8.07 27.39
N GLU A 214 21.25 7.65 27.91
CA GLU A 214 20.84 7.91 29.31
C GLU A 214 21.78 7.22 30.31
N GLN A 215 22.26 6.00 30.04
CA GLN A 215 23.24 5.31 30.88
C GLN A 215 24.63 5.98 30.86
N GLN A 216 25.09 6.48 29.70
CA GLN A 216 26.35 7.21 29.62
C GLN A 216 26.31 8.57 30.34
N VAL A 217 25.17 9.25 30.35
CA VAL A 217 24.97 10.51 31.08
C VAL A 217 24.94 10.27 32.59
N ASN A 218 24.22 9.25 33.06
CA ASN A 218 24.19 8.92 34.48
C ASN A 218 25.53 8.39 35.01
N GLY A 219 26.26 7.58 34.24
CA GLY A 219 27.58 7.08 34.64
C GLY A 219 28.65 8.17 34.76
N LYS A 220 28.52 9.29 34.03
CA LYS A 220 29.39 10.47 34.19
C LYS A 220 29.03 11.30 35.43
N ALA A 221 27.75 11.42 35.77
CA ALA A 221 27.28 12.14 36.96
C ALA A 221 27.67 11.43 38.28
N GLU A 222 27.80 10.10 38.26
CA GLU A 222 28.28 9.34 39.42
C GLU A 222 29.79 9.47 39.64
N GLN A 223 30.59 9.68 38.58
CA GLN A 223 32.03 9.91 38.71
C GLN A 223 32.39 11.32 39.21
N GLU A 224 31.57 12.34 38.93
CA GLU A 224 31.80 13.70 39.42
C GLU A 224 31.44 13.91 40.91
N ASN A 225 30.60 13.05 41.51
CA ASN A 225 30.21 13.14 42.92
C ASN A 225 31.11 12.32 43.87
N GLY A 226 32.13 11.63 43.36
CA GLY A 226 33.06 10.79 44.14
C GLY A 226 34.33 11.49 44.65
N ALA A 227 34.54 12.78 44.36
CA ALA A 227 35.71 13.51 44.83
C ALA A 227 35.51 13.97 46.29
N SER A 228 36.03 13.17 47.23
CA SER A 228 36.10 13.50 48.65
C SER A 228 36.91 14.78 48.90
N LYS A 229 36.32 15.69 49.69
CA LYS A 229 36.98 16.91 50.19
C LYS A 229 38.19 16.54 51.08
N PRO A 230 39.35 17.20 50.96
CA PRO A 230 40.42 17.05 51.93
C PRO A 230 40.04 17.74 53.26
N GLU A 231 40.26 17.04 54.36
CA GLU A 231 40.16 17.56 55.72
C GLU A 231 41.16 18.73 55.91
N ARG A 232 40.67 19.85 56.47
CA ARG A 232 41.51 20.98 56.87
C ARG A 232 41.86 20.84 58.35
N GLU A 233 43.12 20.61 58.63
CA GLU A 233 43.74 20.71 59.95
C GLU A 233 43.62 22.13 60.54
N ALA A 234 43.55 22.17 61.86
CA ALA A 234 43.37 23.35 62.69
C ALA A 234 44.56 24.33 62.60
N ARG A 235 44.24 25.64 62.61
CA ARG A 235 45.20 26.74 62.74
C ARG A 235 45.60 26.94 64.21
N PRO A 236 46.85 27.37 64.50
CA PRO A 236 47.14 28.17 65.66
C PRO A 236 47.18 29.67 65.32
N ASP A 237 46.75 30.47 66.30
CA ASP A 237 46.73 31.94 66.31
C ASP A 237 48.11 32.57 66.08
N THR A 238 48.15 33.74 65.41
CA THR A 238 49.04 34.86 65.78
C THR A 238 48.72 36.17 65.05
N LYS A 239 48.41 37.18 65.88
CA LYS A 239 48.58 38.66 65.85
C LYS A 239 48.44 39.52 64.56
N PRO A 240 47.89 40.75 64.70
CA PRO A 240 47.76 41.72 63.62
C PRO A 240 48.93 42.73 63.58
N GLU A 241 49.38 43.12 62.38
CA GLU A 241 50.19 44.33 62.16
C GLU A 241 49.83 44.92 60.77
N VAL A 242 49.08 46.03 60.76
CA VAL A 242 49.52 47.42 60.46
C VAL A 242 49.61 47.74 58.96
N LYS A 243 48.74 48.67 58.51
CA LYS A 243 48.79 49.38 57.22
C LYS A 243 49.95 50.40 57.19
N PRO A 244 50.45 50.80 56.01
CA PRO A 244 50.05 52.11 55.45
C PRO A 244 49.72 52.04 53.94
N GLU A 245 48.72 52.79 53.45
CA GLU A 245 48.83 54.05 52.67
C GLU A 245 49.78 53.98 51.44
N SER A 246 49.58 54.63 50.30
CA SER A 246 48.49 55.25 49.52
C SER A 246 49.18 55.85 48.27
N LYS A 247 48.42 56.08 47.19
CA LYS A 247 48.71 56.98 46.03
C LYS A 247 49.66 56.48 44.92
N PRO A 248 49.63 57.12 43.73
CA PRO A 248 48.46 57.41 42.89
C PRO A 248 48.73 57.05 41.40
N GLU A 249 47.70 57.16 40.57
CA GLU A 249 47.80 57.21 39.10
C GLU A 249 48.71 58.36 38.61
N PRO A 250 49.11 58.33 37.33
CA PRO A 250 48.56 59.35 36.43
C PRO A 250 48.23 58.86 35.01
N GLU A 251 47.05 59.30 34.56
CA GLU A 251 46.70 59.99 33.31
C GLU A 251 47.42 59.73 31.97
N THR A 252 46.57 59.38 30.99
CA THR A 252 46.42 59.91 29.60
C THR A 252 47.59 59.86 28.61
N ASN A 253 47.37 59.19 27.46
CA ASN A 253 46.91 59.82 26.21
C ASN A 253 46.36 58.75 25.24
#